data_AF-A0A848YR48-F1
#
_entry.id   AF-A0A848YR48-F1
#
_cell.length_a   1.000
_cell.length_b   1.000
_cell.length_c   1.000
_cell.angle_alpha   90.00
_cell.angle_beta   90.00
_cell.angle_gamma   90.00
#
_symmetry.space_group_name_H-M   'P 1'
#
loop_
_entity.id
_entity.type
_entity.pdbx_description
1 polymer ?
#
loop_
_entity_poly.entity_id
_entity_poly.type
_entity_poly.pdbx_seq_one_letter_code
_entity_poly.pdbx_strand_id
1 'polypeptide(L)'
;MSAALPFSPLALPALHASHSGTWLARANCAAEGVSKGDAIMAAADTPLLILNAPLVANRLGYPDLSGLDLLELYAFVHPARFCVPTPRGLA
;
A
#
# COMPACT_ATOMS: atom_id res chain seq x y z
N MET A 1 15.35 -29.22 9.53
CA MET A 1 15.45 -28.11 10.49
C MET A 1 15.45 -26.83 9.68
N SER A 2 14.30 -26.15 9.55
CA SER A 2 14.20 -24.90 8.79
C SER A 2 14.65 -23.76 9.69
N ALA A 3 15.81 -23.17 9.41
CA ALA A 3 16.21 -21.93 10.08
C ALA A 3 15.23 -20.85 9.63
N ALA A 4 14.35 -20.40 10.53
CA ALA A 4 13.60 -19.19 10.31
C ALA A 4 14.62 -18.06 10.15
N LEU A 5 14.76 -17.53 8.93
CA LEU A 5 15.50 -16.30 8.71
C LEU A 5 14.88 -15.25 9.65
N PRO A 6 15.67 -14.44 10.38
CA PRO A 6 15.10 -13.38 11.19
C PRO A 6 14.34 -12.43 10.26
N PHE A 7 13.02 -12.54 10.27
CA PHE A 7 12.15 -11.63 9.53
C PHE A 7 12.18 -10.30 10.29
N SER A 8 12.97 -9.36 9.80
CA SER A 8 12.83 -7.97 10.20
C SER A 8 11.65 -7.41 9.39
N PRO A 9 10.54 -7.00 10.02
CA PRO A 9 9.45 -6.37 9.28
C PRO A 9 9.96 -5.11 8.57
N LEU A 10 9.63 -4.98 7.29
CA LEU A 10 9.94 -3.76 6.55
C LEU A 10 9.15 -2.60 7.15
N ALA A 11 9.87 -1.60 7.66
CA ALA A 11 9.33 -0.39 8.24
C ALA A 11 8.91 0.61 7.16
N LEU A 12 8.05 0.19 6.23
CA LEU A 12 7.53 1.05 5.17
C LEU A 12 6.19 1.66 5.58
N PRO A 13 5.93 2.93 5.25
CA PRO A 13 4.60 3.50 5.39
C PRO A 13 3.64 2.86 4.39
N ALA A 14 2.35 2.87 4.71
CA ALA A 14 1.29 2.39 3.83
C ALA A 14 0.23 3.47 3.61
N LEU A 15 -0.16 3.69 2.35
CA LEU A 15 -1.15 4.69 1.97
C LEU A 15 -2.39 4.02 1.39
N HIS A 16 -3.56 4.45 1.85
CA HIS A 16 -4.84 4.04 1.29
C HIS A 16 -5.71 5.26 1.02
N ALA A 17 -6.21 5.39 -0.20
CA ALA A 17 -7.20 6.39 -0.58
C ALA A 17 -8.45 5.71 -1.14
N SER A 18 -9.62 6.11 -0.65
CA SER A 18 -10.92 5.61 -1.11
C SER A 18 -11.92 6.76 -1.25
N HIS A 19 -13.18 6.43 -1.54
CA HIS A 19 -14.25 7.43 -1.53
C HIS A 19 -14.56 7.95 -0.11
N SER A 20 -14.21 7.20 0.94
CA SER A 20 -14.53 7.56 2.33
C SER A 20 -13.46 8.39 3.02
N GLY A 21 -12.29 8.58 2.39
CA GLY A 21 -11.18 9.32 2.97
C GLY A 21 -9.82 8.81 2.51
N THR A 22 -8.77 9.36 3.14
CA THR A 22 -7.38 8.97 2.91
C THR A 22 -6.71 8.69 4.24
N TRP A 23 -5.97 7.59 4.30
CA TRP A 23 -5.28 7.14 5.51
C TRP A 23 -3.83 6.82 5.21
N LEU A 24 -2.96 7.24 6.12
CA LEU A 24 -1.54 6.92 6.12
C LEU A 24 -1.22 6.15 7.39
N ALA A 25 -0.58 5.00 7.27
CA ALA A 25 0.05 4.31 8.38
C ALA A 25 1.56 4.51 8.26
N ARG A 26 2.19 5.14 9.26
CA ARG A 26 3.65 5.12 9.38
C ARG A 26 4.10 3.73 9.85
N ALA A 27 5.38 3.43 9.66
CA ALA A 27 5.96 2.17 10.09
C ALA A 27 5.63 1.86 11.55
N ASN A 28 5.03 0.70 11.80
CA ASN A 28 4.63 0.24 13.14
C ASN A 28 3.68 1.19 13.89
N CYS A 29 2.96 2.06 13.18
CA CYS A 29 1.95 2.95 13.74
C CYS A 29 0.55 2.56 13.25
N ALA A 30 -0.48 2.98 14.00
CA ALA A 30 -1.86 2.88 13.52
C ALA A 30 -2.08 3.79 12.31
N ALA A 31 -3.03 3.42 11.45
CA ALA A 31 -3.45 4.28 10.34
C ALA A 31 -4.15 5.52 10.89
N GLU A 32 -3.76 6.69 10.40
CA GLU A 32 -4.38 7.98 10.71
C GLU A 32 -5.02 8.59 9.46
N GLY A 33 -6.11 9.32 9.64
CA GLY A 33 -6.72 10.08 8.55
C GLY A 33 -5.85 11.27 8.19
N VAL A 34 -5.56 11.45 6.91
CA VAL A 34 -4.70 12.53 6.41
C VAL A 34 -5.41 13.33 5.32
N SER A 35 -4.93 14.56 5.09
CA SER A 35 -5.40 15.34 3.95
C SER A 35 -4.90 14.74 2.64
N LYS A 36 -5.55 15.10 1.54
CA LYS A 36 -5.09 14.76 0.19
C LYS A 36 -3.68 15.29 -0.09
N GLY A 37 -3.36 16.50 0.39
CA GLY A 37 -2.03 17.11 0.24
C GLY A 37 -0.95 16.33 0.97
N ASP A 38 -1.21 15.96 2.23
CA ASP A 38 -0.28 15.16 3.04
C ASP A 38 -0.04 13.77 2.44
N ALA A 39 -1.09 13.16 1.88
CA ALA A 39 -0.99 11.89 1.18
C ALA A 39 -0.12 11.97 -0.08
N ILE A 40 -0.25 13.04 -0.87
CA ILE A 40 0.60 13.28 -2.04
C ILE A 40 2.04 13.54 -1.61
N MET A 41 2.26 14.31 -0.54
CA MET A 41 3.59 14.54 0.01
C MET A 41 4.25 13.24 0.49
N ALA A 42 3.49 12.38 1.19
CA ALA A 42 3.97 11.07 1.60
C ALA A 42 4.28 10.17 0.39
N ALA A 43 3.43 10.18 -0.64
CA ALA A 43 3.64 9.46 -1.89
C ALA A 43 4.88 9.91 -2.67
N ALA A 44 5.23 11.18 -2.60
CA ALA A 44 6.45 11.70 -3.21
C ALA A 44 7.73 11.23 -2.47
N ASP A 45 7.63 10.88 -1.18
CA ASP A 45 8.74 10.37 -0.35
C ASP A 45 8.83 8.83 -0.43
N THR A 46 9.05 8.33 -1.65
CA THR A 46 9.05 6.90 -1.98
C THR A 46 10.15 6.10 -1.27
N PRO A 47 9.97 4.79 -1.01
CA PRO A 47 8.81 3.97 -1.35
C PRO A 47 7.79 3.87 -0.20
N LEU A 48 6.51 3.76 -0.56
CA LEU A 48 5.43 3.38 0.36
C LEU A 48 4.64 2.19 -0.19
N LEU A 49 3.98 1.46 0.70
CA LEU A 49 3.09 0.35 0.36
C LEU A 49 1.73 0.87 -0.10
N ILE A 50 1.25 0.34 -1.23
CA ILE A 50 -0.07 0.65 -1.79
C ILE A 50 -0.79 -0.65 -2.11
N LEU A 51 -2.11 -0.60 -2.13
CA LEU A 51 -2.94 -1.64 -2.72
C LEU A 51 -3.74 -1.00 -3.86
N ASN A 52 -3.49 -1.46 -5.09
CA ASN A 52 -4.11 -0.91 -6.31
C ASN A 52 -3.68 0.56 -6.55
N ALA A 53 -2.43 0.75 -6.98
CA ALA A 53 -1.85 2.05 -7.30
C ALA A 53 -2.72 2.86 -8.28
N PRO A 54 -3.30 2.31 -9.37
CA PRO A 54 -4.19 3.07 -10.25
C PRO A 54 -5.43 3.62 -9.53
N LEU A 55 -6.04 2.86 -8.62
CA LEU A 55 -7.18 3.33 -7.84
C LEU A 55 -6.77 4.47 -6.90
N VAL A 56 -5.66 4.31 -6.19
CA VAL A 56 -5.17 5.34 -5.25
C VAL A 56 -4.75 6.60 -6.00
N ALA A 57 -4.05 6.48 -7.12
CA ALA A 57 -3.69 7.57 -8.03
C ALA A 57 -4.92 8.38 -8.46
N ASN A 58 -5.98 7.70 -8.90
CA ASN A 58 -7.23 8.35 -9.30
C ASN A 58 -7.90 9.08 -8.13
N ARG A 59 -7.95 8.46 -6.94
CA ARG A 59 -8.52 9.09 -5.74
C ARG A 59 -7.74 10.33 -5.31
N LEU A 60 -6.42 10.32 -5.48
CA LEU A 60 -5.55 11.45 -5.19
C LEU A 60 -5.43 12.42 -6.37
N GLY A 61 -6.01 12.15 -7.55
CA GLY A 61 -5.75 12.96 -8.74
C GLY A 61 -4.25 13.13 -9.03
N TYR A 62 -3.46 12.08 -8.76
CA TYR A 62 -2.00 12.04 -8.88
C TYR A 62 -1.65 10.86 -9.79
N PRO A 63 -1.68 11.04 -11.13
CA PRO A 63 -1.79 9.95 -12.11
C PRO A 63 -0.56 9.05 -12.22
N ASP A 64 0.60 9.52 -11.75
CA ASP A 64 1.87 8.79 -11.80
C ASP A 64 2.34 8.39 -10.40
N LEU A 65 1.39 7.86 -9.60
CA LEU A 65 1.67 7.42 -8.24
C LEU A 65 2.67 6.26 -8.24
N SER A 66 3.86 6.50 -7.67
CA SER A 66 4.89 5.48 -7.48
C SER A 66 4.79 4.88 -6.07
N GLY A 67 4.96 3.57 -5.97
CA GLY A 67 4.98 2.84 -4.70
C GLY A 67 5.06 1.33 -4.92
N LEU A 68 5.18 0.58 -3.83
CA LEU A 68 5.19 -0.87 -3.85
C LEU A 68 3.73 -1.38 -3.80
N ASP A 69 3.21 -1.86 -4.92
CA ASP A 69 1.83 -2.36 -4.99
C ASP A 69 1.73 -3.82 -4.52
N LEU A 70 0.94 -4.04 -3.47
CA LEU A 70 0.68 -5.37 -2.92
C LEU A 70 -0.03 -6.31 -3.90
N LEU A 71 -0.83 -5.79 -4.84
CA LEU A 71 -1.46 -6.62 -5.86
C LEU A 71 -0.44 -7.09 -6.92
N GLU A 72 0.54 -6.26 -7.27
CA GLU A 72 1.64 -6.67 -8.13
C GLU A 72 2.50 -7.74 -7.44
N LEU A 73 2.85 -7.54 -6.16
CA LEU A 73 3.56 -8.54 -5.36
C LEU A 73 2.75 -9.84 -5.25
N TYR A 74 1.45 -9.75 -4.98
CA TYR A 74 0.57 -10.92 -4.91
C TYR A 74 0.57 -11.68 -6.23
N ALA A 75 0.40 -11.01 -7.36
CA ALA A 75 0.41 -11.65 -8.68
C ALA A 75 1.74 -12.34 -9.00
N PHE A 76 2.86 -11.76 -8.54
CA PHE A 76 4.19 -12.35 -8.68
C PHE A 76 4.38 -13.61 -7.82
N VAL A 77 4.01 -13.53 -6.54
CA VAL A 77 4.20 -14.64 -5.58
C VAL A 77 3.17 -15.76 -5.79
N HIS A 78 1.97 -15.43 -6.25
CA HIS A 78 0.84 -16.33 -6.40
C HIS A 78 0.31 -16.33 -7.84
N PRO A 79 1.07 -16.90 -8.79
CA PRO A 79 0.68 -16.89 -10.19
C PRO A 79 -0.64 -17.62 -10.42
N ALA A 80 -1.48 -17.04 -11.29
CA ALA A 80 -2.79 -17.57 -11.67
C ALA A 80 -3.76 -17.83 -10.50
N ARG A 81 -3.63 -17.10 -9.38
CA ARG A 81 -4.59 -17.14 -8.28
C ARG A 81 -5.52 -15.94 -8.28
N PHE A 82 -6.81 -16.20 -8.09
CA PHE A 82 -7.81 -15.14 -7.95
C PHE A 82 -7.71 -14.47 -6.56
N CYS A 83 -7.79 -13.14 -6.54
CA CYS A 83 -7.85 -12.33 -5.34
C CYS A 83 -8.85 -11.20 -5.56
N VAL A 84 -9.69 -10.91 -4.56
CA VAL A 84 -10.48 -9.67 -4.56
C VAL A 84 -9.52 -8.51 -4.28
N PRO A 85 -9.41 -7.46 -5.12
CA PRO A 85 -8.36 -6.44 -5.03
C PRO A 85 -8.67 -5.41 -3.94
N THR A 86 -8.80 -5.87 -2.70
CA THR A 86 -9.13 -5.08 -1.51
C THR A 86 -8.27 -5.58 -0.34
N PRO A 87 -8.07 -4.76 0.71
CA PRO A 87 -7.37 -5.23 1.91
C PRO A 87 -7.96 -6.52 2.49
N ARG A 88 -9.29 -6.63 2.52
CA ARG A 88 -10.00 -7.83 2.98
C ARG A 88 -9.82 -9.04 2.04
N GLY A 89 -9.59 -8.81 0.76
CA GLY A 89 -9.38 -9.89 -0.21
C GLY A 89 -7.97 -10.46 -0.19
N LEU A 90 -6.99 -9.73 0.37
CA LEU A 90 -5.61 -10.18 0.55
C LEU A 90 -5.34 -10.86 1.90
N ALA A 91 -6.17 -10.61 2.92
CA ALA A 91 -5.96 -11.03 4.31
C ALA A 91 -6.66 -12.35 4.67
#